data_AF-A0A924QY97-F1
#
_entry.id   AF-A0A924QY97-F1
#
_cell.length_a   1.000
_cell.length_b   1.000
_cell.length_c   1.000
_cell.angle_alpha   90.00
_cell.angle_beta   90.00
_cell.angle_gamma   90.00
#
_symmetry.space_group_name_H-M   'P 1'
#
loop_
_entity.id
_entity.type
_entity.pdbx_description
1 polymer ?
#
loop_
_entity_poly.entity_id
_entity_poly.type
_entity_poly.pdbx_seq_one_letter_code
_entity_poly.pdbx_strand_id
1 'polypeptide(L)'
;MATKSKAYRAAAEKIEEGRFYTPSEAVAVARETGSAKFNSTVEVALKLGVDPRKADQMVRGTVNLPHGTGKTARVIVFATGPAAEAALPAGADEGGGDELIEKVAAGYTS
;
A
#
# COMPACT_ATOMS: atom_id res chain seq x y z
N MET A 1 -22.56 -2.69 -19.53
CA MET A 1 -21.24 -2.35 -18.96
C MET A 1 -21.07 -0.85 -19.01
N ALA A 2 -20.64 -0.21 -17.93
CA ALA A 2 -20.44 1.23 -17.90
C ALA A 2 -19.33 1.64 -18.90
N THR A 3 -19.57 2.71 -19.65
CA THR A 3 -18.60 3.26 -20.60
C THR A 3 -17.36 3.75 -19.84
N LYS A 4 -16.18 3.26 -20.23
CA LYS A 4 -14.89 3.69 -19.67
C LYS A 4 -14.68 5.19 -19.88
N SER A 5 -14.08 5.87 -18.89
CA SER A 5 -13.84 7.32 -18.95
C SER A 5 -12.87 7.68 -20.08
N LYS A 6 -12.93 8.94 -20.57
CA LYS A 6 -12.02 9.45 -21.61
C LYS A 6 -10.55 9.29 -21.20
N ALA A 7 -10.24 9.58 -19.94
CA ALA A 7 -8.88 9.45 -19.39
C ALA A 7 -8.39 7.99 -19.40
N TYR A 8 -9.26 7.03 -19.04
CA TYR A 8 -8.91 5.62 -19.09
C TYR A 8 -8.58 5.17 -20.52
N ARG A 9 -9.41 5.58 -21.49
CA ARG A 9 -9.20 5.21 -22.90
C ARG A 9 -7.86 5.74 -23.44
N ALA A 10 -7.56 7.01 -23.18
CA ALA A 10 -6.29 7.61 -23.58
C ALA A 10 -5.07 6.94 -22.93
N ALA A 11 -5.18 6.48 -21.68
CA ALA A 11 -4.13 5.70 -21.03
C ALA A 11 -3.96 4.31 -21.65
N ALA A 12 -5.07 3.63 -21.99
CA ALA A 12 -5.05 2.31 -22.60
C ALA A 12 -4.44 2.31 -24.00
N GLU A 13 -4.61 3.39 -24.78
CA GLU A 13 -4.00 3.55 -26.11
C GLU A 13 -2.46 3.59 -26.07
N LYS A 14 -1.85 3.93 -24.92
CA LYS A 14 -0.39 3.90 -24.75
C LYS A 14 0.17 2.51 -24.44
N ILE A 15 -0.70 1.54 -24.16
CA ILE A 15 -0.31 0.18 -23.80
C ILE A 15 -0.50 -0.71 -25.02
N GLU A 16 0.57 -1.33 -25.49
CA GLU A 16 0.52 -2.27 -26.59
C GLU A 16 0.08 -3.64 -26.08
N GLU A 17 -1.04 -4.13 -26.60
CA GLU A 17 -1.57 -5.44 -26.25
C GLU A 17 -0.65 -6.56 -26.75
N GLY A 18 -0.35 -7.53 -25.88
CA GLY A 18 0.51 -8.68 -26.21
C GLY A 18 2.02 -8.39 -26.17
N ARG A 19 2.44 -7.13 -25.98
CA ARG A 19 3.85 -6.80 -25.78
C ARG A 19 4.29 -7.11 -24.35
N PHE A 20 5.39 -7.85 -24.22
CA PHE A 20 6.07 -8.05 -22.94
C PHE A 20 7.08 -6.91 -22.73
N TYR A 21 6.74 -6.00 -21.84
CA TYR A 21 7.62 -4.91 -21.44
C TYR A 21 8.68 -5.39 -20.46
N THR A 22 9.90 -4.85 -20.58
CA THR A 22 10.91 -4.96 -19.52
C THR A 22 10.45 -4.18 -18.29
N PRO A 23 10.99 -4.48 -17.08
CA PRO A 23 10.60 -3.76 -15.87
C PRO A 23 10.77 -2.23 -15.97
N SER A 24 11.85 -1.78 -16.61
CA SER A 24 12.11 -0.34 -16.83
C SER A 24 11.09 0.32 -17.76
N GLU A 25 10.73 -0.35 -18.86
CA GLU A 25 9.72 0.17 -19.79
C GLU A 25 8.33 0.19 -19.14
N ALA A 26 7.98 -0.86 -18.40
CA ALA A 26 6.70 -0.95 -17.70
C ALA A 26 6.54 0.18 -16.69
N VAL A 27 7.60 0.52 -15.95
CA VAL A 27 7.58 1.66 -15.00
C VAL A 27 7.42 2.99 -15.73
N ALA A 28 8.08 3.18 -16.87
CA ALA A 28 7.93 4.40 -17.67
C ALA A 28 6.48 4.59 -18.13
N VAL A 29 5.88 3.54 -18.71
CA VAL A 29 4.47 3.54 -19.14
C VAL A 29 3.54 3.77 -17.94
N ALA A 30 3.78 3.10 -16.81
CA ALA A 30 2.96 3.28 -15.60
C ALA A 30 2.93 4.75 -15.14
N ARG A 31 4.06 5.45 -15.19
CA ARG A 31 4.13 6.89 -14.85
C ARG A 31 3.34 7.76 -15.82
N GLU A 32 3.34 7.43 -17.11
CA GLU A 32 2.60 8.17 -18.14
C GLU A 32 1.09 7.92 -18.14
N THR A 33 0.67 6.77 -17.63
CA THR A 33 -0.75 6.40 -17.48
C THR A 33 -1.35 6.83 -16.15
N GLY A 34 -0.51 7.29 -15.21
CA GLY A 34 -0.94 7.78 -13.91
C GLY A 34 -1.84 9.00 -13.99
N SER A 35 -2.63 9.24 -12.93
CA SER A 35 -3.46 10.44 -12.83
C SER A 35 -2.59 11.68 -12.71
N ALA A 36 -2.84 12.70 -13.54
CA ALA A 36 -2.17 14.00 -13.42
C ALA A 36 -2.63 14.81 -12.19
N LYS A 37 -3.72 14.41 -11.52
CA LYS A 37 -4.36 15.20 -10.45
C LYS A 37 -3.91 14.82 -9.05
N PHE A 38 -3.33 13.62 -8.87
CA PHE A 38 -2.94 13.10 -7.56
C PHE A 38 -1.82 12.09 -7.69
N ASN A 39 -1.09 11.88 -6.59
CA ASN A 39 -0.05 10.86 -6.51
C ASN A 39 -0.67 9.46 -6.61
N SER A 40 -0.52 8.85 -7.79
CA SER A 40 -1.06 7.53 -8.09
C SER A 40 -0.21 6.43 -7.45
N THR A 41 -0.85 5.34 -7.05
CA THR A 41 -0.16 4.14 -6.55
C THR A 41 0.04 3.16 -7.71
N VAL A 42 1.23 2.55 -7.79
CA VAL A 42 1.51 1.47 -8.74
C VAL A 42 1.31 0.15 -8.03
N GLU A 43 0.50 -0.72 -8.62
CA GLU A 43 0.23 -2.07 -8.13
C GLU A 43 0.73 -3.10 -9.13
N VAL A 44 1.10 -4.28 -8.65
CA VAL A 44 1.55 -5.40 -9.48
C VAL A 44 0.61 -6.57 -9.26
N ALA A 45 -0.09 -6.98 -10.32
CA ALA A 45 -0.93 -8.16 -10.31
C ALA A 45 -0.13 -9.38 -10.78
N LEU A 46 -0.04 -10.39 -9.93
CA LEU A 46 0.68 -11.64 -10.21
C LEU A 46 -0.31 -12.80 -10.21
N LYS A 47 -0.42 -13.50 -11.34
CA LYS A 47 -1.18 -14.74 -11.40
C LYS A 47 -0.26 -15.90 -11.01
N LEU A 48 -0.50 -16.46 -9.84
CA LEU A 48 0.22 -17.63 -9.33
C LEU A 48 -0.47 -18.93 -9.80
N GLY A 49 0.31 -19.99 -9.97
CA GLY A 49 -0.18 -21.33 -10.34
C GLY A 49 -0.64 -22.18 -9.15
N VAL A 50 -0.98 -21.56 -8.02
CA VAL A 50 -1.34 -22.24 -6.77
C VAL A 50 -2.85 -22.49 -6.69
N ASP A 51 -3.26 -23.59 -6.08
CA ASP A 51 -4.66 -23.85 -5.75
C ASP A 51 -5.00 -23.30 -4.35
N PRO A 52 -5.76 -22.20 -4.24
CA PRO A 52 -6.06 -21.57 -2.95
C PRO A 52 -6.94 -22.43 -2.04
N ARG A 53 -7.55 -23.51 -2.55
CA ARG A 53 -8.35 -24.46 -1.76
C ARG A 53 -7.48 -25.41 -0.95
N LYS A 54 -6.20 -25.54 -1.30
CA LYS A 54 -5.22 -26.38 -0.62
C LYS A 54 -4.38 -25.51 0.32
N ALA A 55 -4.47 -25.77 1.62
CA ALA A 55 -3.84 -24.92 2.64
C ALA A 55 -2.31 -24.84 2.52
N ASP A 56 -1.67 -25.92 2.04
CA ASP A 56 -0.23 -26.01 1.78
C ASP A 56 0.25 -25.15 0.59
N GLN A 57 -0.66 -24.75 -0.29
CA GLN A 57 -0.37 -23.90 -1.45
C GLN A 57 -0.75 -22.43 -1.23
N MET A 58 -1.26 -22.07 -0.05
CA MET A 58 -1.59 -20.70 0.28
C MET A 58 -0.32 -19.88 0.53
N VAL A 59 -0.10 -18.86 -0.30
CA VAL A 59 1.03 -17.93 -0.15
C VAL A 59 0.58 -16.72 0.64
N ARG A 60 1.07 -16.58 1.89
CA ARG A 60 0.88 -15.39 2.71
C ARG A 60 2.22 -14.99 3.31
N GLY A 61 2.72 -13.82 2.93
CA GLY A 61 4.00 -13.30 3.41
C GLY A 61 3.98 -11.78 3.48
N THR A 62 4.91 -11.24 4.25
CA THR A 62 5.22 -9.82 4.29
C THR A 62 6.59 -9.61 3.66
N VAL A 63 6.77 -8.49 2.98
CA VAL A 63 8.05 -8.11 2.39
C VAL A 63 8.33 -6.64 2.71
N ASN A 64 9.55 -6.34 3.11
CA ASN A 64 9.99 -4.97 3.29
C ASN A 64 10.53 -4.47 1.95
N LEU A 65 9.94 -3.37 1.46
CA LEU A 65 10.42 -2.74 0.24
C LEU A 65 11.71 -1.94 0.54
N PRO A 66 12.79 -2.11 -0.23
CA PRO A 66 14.07 -1.42 0.02
C PRO A 66 13.97 0.10 -0.09
N HIS A 67 12.98 0.60 -0.83
CA HIS A 67 12.70 2.03 -0.98
C HIS A 67 11.41 2.46 -0.25
N GLY A 68 10.86 1.58 0.61
CA GLY A 68 9.59 1.80 1.28
C GLY A 68 8.39 1.81 0.32
N THR A 69 7.21 2.14 0.86
CA THR A 69 5.95 2.25 0.10
C THR A 69 5.69 3.68 -0.39
N GLY A 70 6.62 4.61 -0.17
CA GLY A 70 6.44 6.04 -0.48
C GLY A 70 5.42 6.76 0.40
N LYS A 71 4.89 6.10 1.43
CA LYS A 71 4.04 6.70 2.48
C LYS A 71 4.75 6.61 3.82
N THR A 72 4.81 7.72 4.53
CA THR A 72 5.25 7.73 5.93
C THR A 72 4.17 7.06 6.77
N ALA A 73 4.43 5.83 7.22
CA ALA A 73 3.56 5.17 8.18
C ALA A 73 3.76 5.85 9.53
N ARG A 74 2.67 6.38 10.10
CA ARG A 74 2.63 6.78 11.50
C ARG A 74 2.13 5.61 12.33
N VAL A 75 2.87 5.28 13.39
CA VAL A 75 2.60 4.12 14.23
C VAL A 75 2.27 4.59 15.63
N ILE A 76 1.05 4.32 16.05
CA ILE A 76 0.57 4.57 17.41
C ILE A 76 0.42 3.22 18.10
N VAL A 77 0.95 3.09 19.31
CA VAL A 77 0.91 1.85 20.09
C VAL A 77 -0.03 2.00 21.28
N PHE A 78 -1.06 1.15 21.33
CA PHE A 78 -1.92 1.02 22.50
C PHE A 78 -1.34 -0.02 23.46
N ALA A 79 -0.79 0.43 24.58
CA ALA A 79 -0.20 -0.43 25.61
C ALA A 79 -0.32 0.22 26.98
N THR A 80 -0.25 -0.58 28.04
CA THR A 80 -0.26 -0.10 29.43
C THR A 80 1.03 -0.47 30.15
N GLY A 81 1.44 0.36 31.12
CA GLY A 81 2.62 0.11 31.94
C GLY A 81 3.95 0.10 31.15
N PRO A 82 4.91 -0.77 31.48
CA PRO A 82 6.27 -0.77 30.89
C PRO A 82 6.30 -0.91 29.37
N ALA A 83 5.26 -1.53 28.79
CA ALA A 83 5.15 -1.69 27.34
C ALA A 83 4.82 -0.37 26.61
N ALA A 84 4.14 0.57 27.29
CA ALA A 84 3.89 1.91 26.74
C ALA A 84 5.17 2.75 26.75
N GLU A 85 5.94 2.68 27.83
CA GLU A 85 7.23 3.36 27.95
C GLU A 85 8.27 2.83 26.96
N ALA A 86 8.19 1.55 26.61
CA ALA A 86 9.04 0.92 25.60
C ALA A 86 8.63 1.24 24.14
N ALA A 87 7.44 1.79 23.89
CA ALA A 87 6.94 2.03 22.54
C ALA A 87 7.63 3.22 21.85
N LEU A 88 7.85 4.32 22.58
CA LEU A 88 8.57 5.50 22.08
C LEU A 88 10.01 5.18 21.63
N PRO A 89 10.86 4.52 22.45
CA PRO A 89 12.22 4.15 22.02
C PRO A 89 12.24 3.07 20.93
N ALA A 90 11.16 2.31 20.74
CA ALA A 90 11.03 1.34 19.65
C ALA A 90 10.64 1.96 18.30
N GLY A 91 10.40 3.28 18.25
CA GLY A 91 10.08 4.00 17.01
C GLY A 91 8.59 4.18 16.73
N ALA A 92 7.73 4.07 17.76
CA ALA A 92 6.35 4.54 17.66
C ALA A 92 6.29 6.08 17.78
N ASP A 93 5.36 6.71 17.05
CA ASP A 93 5.13 8.16 17.12
C ASP A 93 4.44 8.55 18.44
N GLU A 94 3.50 7.73 18.92
CA GLU A 94 2.84 7.87 20.23
C GLU A 94 2.60 6.49 20.86
N GLY A 95 2.76 6.40 22.18
CA GLY A 95 2.44 5.21 22.97
C GLY A 95 1.60 5.60 24.17
N GLY A 96 0.51 4.87 24.43
CA GLY A 96 -0.38 5.17 25.56
C GLY A 96 -1.50 4.16 25.76
N GLY A 97 -2.15 4.23 26.92
CA GLY A 97 -3.28 3.38 27.30
C GLY A 97 -4.60 4.13 27.14
N ASP A 98 -5.35 4.22 28.24
CA ASP A 98 -6.72 4.76 28.26
C ASP A 98 -6.80 6.22 27.78
N GLU A 99 -5.82 7.06 28.11
CA GLU A 99 -5.77 8.46 27.67
C GLU A 99 -5.67 8.60 26.14
N LEU A 100 -4.92 7.71 25.49
CA LEU A 100 -4.75 7.71 24.04
C LEU A 100 -6.02 7.20 23.35
N ILE A 101 -6.72 6.26 23.97
CA ILE A 101 -8.01 5.73 23.50
C ILE A 101 -9.06 6.83 23.54
N GLU A 102 -9.16 7.59 24.63
CA GLU A 102 -10.07 8.73 24.75
C GLU A 102 -9.74 9.83 23.73
N LYS A 103 -8.45 10.15 23.53
CA LYS A 103 -7.98 11.13 22.54
C LYS A 103 -8.36 10.72 21.11
N VAL A 104 -8.18 9.45 20.74
CA VAL A 104 -8.60 8.90 19.44
C VAL A 104 -10.12 8.92 19.29
N ALA A 105 -10.87 8.56 20.33
CA ALA A 105 -12.33 8.64 20.33
C ALA A 105 -12.84 10.09 20.18
N ALA A 106 -12.09 11.08 20.69
CA ALA A 106 -12.37 12.50 20.54
C ALA A 106 -12.01 13.09 19.16
N GLY A 107 -11.58 12.27 18.21
CA GLY A 107 -11.34 12.67 16.82
C GLY A 107 -9.87 12.87 16.44
N TYR A 108 -8.94 12.40 17.26
CA TYR A 108 -7.52 12.44 16.93
C TYR A 108 -7.20 11.54 15.73
N THR A 109 -6.68 12.14 14.66
CA THR A 109 -6.43 11.50 13.35
C THR A 109 -5.00 11.77 12.85
N SER A 110 -4.03 11.87 13.77
CA SER A 110 -2.63 11.83 13.38
C SER A 110 -2.31 10.43 12.82
#